data_AF-A0A5K1BCJ3-F1
#
_entry.id   AF-A0A5K1BCJ3-F1
#
_cell.length_a   1.000
_cell.length_b   1.000
_cell.length_c   1.000
_cell.angle_alpha   90.00
_cell.angle_beta   90.00
_cell.angle_gamma   90.00
#
_symmetry.space_group_name_H-M   'P 1'
#
loop_
_entity.id
_entity.type
_entity.pdbx_description
1 polymer ?
#
loop_
_entity_poly.entity_id
_entity_poly.type
_entity_poly.pdbx_seq_one_letter_code
_entity_poly.pdbx_strand_id
1 'polypeptide(L)'
;EFEYEETMRLWEVLWTHYLSEHFHLYICVAILKRYRKKIVDEQMDFDTLLKFINELSCHINLERTLRDAEALCICAGENGAACIPPGHHLPCLLKVAYLMHLADGMTI
;
A
#
# COMPACT_ATOMS: atom_id res chain seq x y z
N GLU A 1 -12.25 4.92 4.32
CA GLU A 1 -11.12 5.04 3.38
C GLU A 1 -11.47 5.78 2.09
N PHE A 2 -12.50 5.40 1.33
CA PHE A 2 -12.88 6.08 0.08
C PHE A 2 -14.39 6.33 0.00
N GLU A 3 -14.82 7.30 -0.83
CA GLU A 3 -16.24 7.46 -1.17
C GLU A 3 -16.74 6.30 -2.03
N TYR A 4 -18.06 6.15 -2.16
CA TYR A 4 -18.67 5.01 -2.86
C TYR A 4 -18.24 4.90 -4.33
N GLU A 5 -18.19 6.02 -5.06
CA GLU A 5 -17.77 6.04 -6.46
C GLU A 5 -16.29 5.68 -6.63
N GLU A 6 -15.44 6.22 -5.76
CA GLU A 6 -14.01 5.88 -5.72
C GLU A 6 -13.79 4.41 -5.36
N THR A 7 -14.59 3.89 -4.43
CA THR A 7 -14.58 2.47 -4.08
C THR A 7 -14.94 1.63 -5.31
N MET A 8 -16.04 1.92 -6.01
CA MET A 8 -16.41 1.16 -7.21
C MET A 8 -15.32 1.17 -8.28
N ARG A 9 -14.71 2.33 -8.54
CA ARG A 9 -13.60 2.44 -9.50
C ARG A 9 -12.35 1.68 -9.07
N LEU A 10 -12.01 1.71 -7.79
CA LEU A 10 -10.90 0.93 -7.25
C LEU A 10 -11.14 -0.57 -7.44
N TRP A 11 -12.37 -1.03 -7.22
CA TRP A 11 -12.75 -2.43 -7.41
C TRP A 11 -12.66 -2.86 -8.88
N GLU A 12 -13.07 -2.02 -9.83
CA GLU A 12 -12.88 -2.27 -11.27
C GLU A 12 -11.41 -2.46 -11.62
N VAL A 13 -10.53 -1.57 -11.13
CA VAL A 13 -9.08 -1.68 -11.37
C VAL A 13 -8.50 -2.95 -10.76
N LEU A 14 -8.87 -3.27 -9.52
CA LEU A 14 -8.38 -4.47 -8.83
C LEU A 14 -8.81 -5.77 -9.53
N TRP A 15 -10.05 -5.84 -10.01
CA TRP A 15 -10.59 -7.03 -10.68
C TRP A 15 -10.05 -7.26 -12.09
N THR A 16 -9.47 -6.25 -12.74
CA THR A 16 -8.83 -6.45 -14.05
C THR A 16 -7.53 -7.26 -13.97
N HIS A 17 -6.92 -7.40 -12.79
CA HIS A 17 -5.63 -8.09 -12.57
C HIS A 17 -4.53 -7.66 -13.56
N TYR A 18 -4.62 -6.45 -14.09
CA TYR A 18 -3.83 -6.02 -15.25
C TYR A 18 -2.32 -5.96 -14.99
N LEU A 19 -1.92 -5.54 -13.79
CA LEU A 19 -0.50 -5.34 -13.42
C LEU A 19 0.05 -6.46 -12.54
N SER A 20 -0.72 -6.91 -11.54
CA SER A 20 -0.32 -7.95 -10.59
C SER A 20 -1.52 -8.48 -9.82
N GLU A 21 -1.50 -9.76 -9.45
CA GLU A 21 -2.47 -10.36 -8.51
C GLU A 21 -2.43 -9.69 -7.13
N HIS A 22 -1.33 -9.02 -6.80
CA HIS A 22 -1.09 -8.39 -5.51
C HIS A 22 -1.06 -6.86 -5.57
N PHE A 23 -1.72 -6.26 -6.56
CA PHE A 23 -1.75 -4.81 -6.78
C PHE A 23 -2.21 -4.00 -5.55
N HIS A 24 -3.10 -4.57 -4.72
CA HIS A 24 -3.54 -3.97 -3.45
C HIS A 24 -2.38 -3.67 -2.48
N LEU A 25 -1.30 -4.46 -2.47
CA LEU A 25 -0.12 -4.21 -1.64
C LEU A 25 0.63 -2.96 -2.12
N TYR A 26 0.75 -2.78 -3.43
CA TYR A 26 1.36 -1.59 -4.02
C TYR A 26 0.54 -0.33 -3.73
N ILE A 27 -0.79 -0.44 -3.66
CA ILE A 27 -1.67 0.64 -3.21
C ILE A 27 -1.38 1.03 -1.75
N CYS A 28 -1.27 0.04 -0.84
CA CYS A 28 -0.90 0.31 0.56
C CYS A 28 0.48 1.00 0.66
N VAL A 29 1.47 0.51 -0.09
CA VAL A 29 2.81 1.09 -0.12
C VAL A 29 2.79 2.51 -0.70
N ALA A 30 2.00 2.77 -1.74
CA ALA A 30 1.85 4.11 -2.32
C ALA A 30 1.31 5.12 -1.30
N ILE A 31 0.30 4.72 -0.51
CA ILE A 31 -0.26 5.55 0.56
C ILE A 31 0.81 5.82 1.63
N LEU A 32 1.48 4.78 2.13
CA LEU A 32 2.50 4.93 3.17
C LEU A 32 3.69 5.77 2.70
N LYS A 33 4.17 5.56 1.47
CA LYS A 33 5.28 6.31 0.88
C LYS A 33 5.01 7.81 0.82
N ARG A 34 3.76 8.21 0.57
CA ARG A 34 3.36 9.62 0.53
C ARG A 34 3.49 10.31 1.89
N TYR A 35 3.27 9.57 2.97
CA TYR A 35 3.34 10.10 4.34
C TYR A 35 4.61 9.67 5.09
N ARG A 36 5.53 8.94 4.46
CA ARG A 36 6.80 8.47 5.04
C ARG A 36 7.50 9.56 5.83
N LYS A 37 7.68 10.74 5.23
CA LYS A 37 8.39 11.85 5.88
C LYS A 37 7.72 12.26 7.19
N LYS A 38 6.39 12.37 7.20
CA LYS A 38 5.64 12.73 8.41
C LYS A 38 5.74 11.62 9.47
N ILE A 39 5.59 10.37 9.07
CA ILE A 39 5.67 9.20 9.96
C ILE A 39 7.04 9.13 10.64
N VAL A 40 8.12 9.33 9.87
CA VAL A 40 9.50 9.28 10.36
C VAL A 40 9.86 10.52 11.18
N ASP A 41 9.50 11.72 10.72
CA ASP A 41 9.80 12.97 11.42
C ASP A 41 9.05 13.07 12.76
N GLU A 42 7.81 12.55 12.84
CA GLU A 42 7.01 12.52 14.07
C GLU A 42 7.30 11.29 14.96
N GLN A 43 8.18 10.38 14.53
CA GLN A 43 8.50 9.12 15.23
C GLN A 43 7.25 8.37 15.72
N MET A 44 6.27 8.22 14.82
CA MET A 44 4.99 7.60 15.17
C MET A 44 5.19 6.15 15.62
N ASP A 45 4.72 5.83 16.82
CA ASP A 45 4.55 4.44 17.26
C ASP A 45 3.37 3.77 16.53
N PHE A 46 3.21 2.46 16.70
CA PHE A 46 2.21 1.69 15.97
C PHE A 46 0.77 2.19 16.16
N ASP A 47 0.39 2.55 17.39
CA ASP A 47 -0.97 3.01 17.68
C ASP A 47 -1.21 4.40 17.07
N THR A 48 -0.20 5.28 17.13
CA THR A 48 -0.25 6.59 16.50
C THR A 48 -0.33 6.51 14.98
N LEU A 49 0.45 5.61 14.37
CA LEU A 49 0.42 5.36 12.93
C LEU A 49 -0.96 4.85 12.50
N LEU A 50 -1.55 3.91 13.25
CA LEU A 50 -2.87 3.37 12.95
C LEU A 50 -3.94 4.47 13.02
N LYS A 51 -3.90 5.31 14.06
CA LYS A 51 -4.80 6.45 14.19
C LYS A 51 -4.64 7.43 13.03
N PHE A 52 -3.40 7.75 12.66
CA PHE A 52 -3.11 8.63 11.54
C PHE A 52 -3.63 8.07 10.21
N ILE A 53 -3.43 6.77 9.94
CA ILE A 53 -3.98 6.11 8.74
C ILE A 53 -5.51 6.19 8.73
N ASN A 54 -6.16 5.91 9.86
CA ASN A 54 -7.62 6.05 9.96
C ASN A 54 -8.08 7.49 9.72
N GLU A 55 -7.33 8.50 10.16
CA GLU A 55 -7.63 9.92 9.91
C GLU A 55 -7.42 10.33 8.43
N LEU A 56 -6.65 9.56 7.66
CA LEU A 56 -6.50 9.77 6.22
C LEU A 56 -7.72 9.29 5.42
N SER A 57 -8.60 8.48 6.02
CA SER A 57 -9.84 8.03 5.38
C SER A 57 -10.59 9.21 4.73
N CYS A 58 -11.02 9.01 3.48
CA CYS A 58 -11.74 9.99 2.66
C CYS A 58 -10.93 11.23 2.24
N HIS A 59 -9.65 11.31 2.62
CA HIS A 59 -8.72 12.34 2.12
C HIS A 59 -7.70 11.78 1.13
N ILE A 60 -7.75 10.48 0.85
CA ILE A 60 -6.85 9.80 -0.08
C ILE A 60 -7.36 10.05 -1.50
N ASN A 61 -6.58 10.78 -2.30
CA ASN A 61 -6.87 10.93 -3.73
C ASN A 61 -6.59 9.60 -4.44
N LEU A 62 -7.66 8.91 -4.87
CA LEU A 62 -7.57 7.58 -5.49
C LEU A 62 -6.70 7.59 -6.75
N GLU A 63 -6.93 8.51 -7.68
CA GLU A 63 -6.21 8.57 -8.96
C GLU A 63 -4.69 8.68 -8.80
N ARG A 64 -4.27 9.56 -7.90
CA ARG A 64 -2.84 9.75 -7.63
C ARG A 64 -2.24 8.51 -6.97
N THR A 65 -2.98 7.89 -6.06
CA THR A 65 -2.56 6.65 -5.38
C THR A 65 -2.41 5.51 -6.37
N LEU A 66 -3.34 5.36 -7.32
CA LEU A 66 -3.27 4.35 -8.37
C LEU A 66 -2.05 4.55 -9.28
N ARG A 67 -1.78 5.79 -9.70
CA ARG A 67 -0.59 6.10 -10.52
C ARG A 67 0.72 5.81 -9.78
N ASP A 68 0.80 6.19 -8.50
CA ASP A 68 1.98 5.92 -7.68
C ASP A 68 2.16 4.40 -7.46
N ALA A 69 1.06 3.65 -7.27
CA ALA A 69 1.07 2.20 -7.12
C ALA A 69 1.48 1.49 -8.43
N GLU A 70 0.99 1.95 -9.59
CA GLU A 70 1.40 1.44 -10.90
C GLU A 70 2.90 1.67 -11.13
N ALA A 71 3.40 2.88 -10.87
CA ALA A 71 4.83 3.17 -10.99
C ALA A 71 5.67 2.28 -10.06
N LEU A 72 5.22 2.05 -8.81
CA LEU A 72 5.88 1.13 -7.89
C LEU A 72 5.87 -0.31 -8.41
N CYS A 73 4.74 -0.78 -8.95
CA CYS A 73 4.61 -2.12 -9.50
C CYS A 73 5.56 -2.33 -10.70
N ILE A 74 5.64 -1.35 -11.60
CA ILE A 74 6.53 -1.38 -12.77
C ILE A 74 8.00 -1.35 -12.32
N CYS A 75 8.35 -0.46 -11.39
CA CYS A 75 9.72 -0.36 -10.86
C CYS A 75 10.16 -1.62 -10.09
N ALA A 76 9.24 -2.30 -9.41
CA ALA A 76 9.56 -3.51 -8.65
C ALA A 76 9.87 -4.72 -9.53
N GLY A 77 9.34 -4.77 -10.76
CA GLY A 77 9.58 -5.83 -11.73
C GLY A 77 9.33 -7.24 -11.16
N GLU A 78 10.13 -8.22 -11.59
CA GLU A 78 10.03 -9.62 -11.12
C GLU A 78 10.42 -9.79 -9.64
N ASN A 79 11.25 -8.90 -9.10
CA ASN A 79 11.69 -8.92 -7.70
C ASN A 79 10.54 -8.56 -6.74
N GLY A 80 9.63 -7.69 -7.16
CA GLY A 80 8.44 -7.35 -6.38
C GLY A 80 7.53 -8.56 -6.14
N ALA A 81 7.36 -9.40 -7.15
CA ALA A 81 6.58 -10.64 -7.05
C ALA A 81 7.28 -11.70 -6.17
N ALA A 82 8.61 -11.81 -6.26
CA ALA A 82 9.39 -12.77 -5.47
C ALA A 82 9.40 -12.45 -3.96
N CYS A 83 9.30 -11.18 -3.60
CA CYS A 83 9.19 -10.75 -2.20
C CYS A 83 7.79 -10.99 -1.59
N ILE A 84 6.79 -11.33 -2.42
CA ILE A 84 5.44 -11.61 -1.94
C ILE A 84 5.34 -13.11 -1.68
N PRO A 85 5.25 -13.55 -0.40
CA PRO A 85 5.29 -14.96 -0.07
C PRO A 85 4.11 -15.71 -0.73
N PRO A 86 4.37 -16.84 -1.42
CA PRO A 86 3.32 -17.57 -2.12
C PRO A 86 2.41 -18.26 -1.10
N GLY A 87 1.12 -17.91 -1.14
CA GLY A 87 0.06 -18.74 -0.57
C GLY A 87 0.08 -18.92 0.95
N HIS A 88 -0.53 -17.96 1.66
CA HIS A 88 -1.42 -18.33 2.75
C HIS A 88 -2.47 -17.25 2.97
N HIS A 89 -3.70 -17.69 3.21
CA HIS A 89 -4.82 -16.88 3.65
C HIS A 89 -4.55 -16.36 5.06
N LEU A 90 -3.64 -15.39 5.17
CA LEU A 90 -3.43 -14.60 6.38
C LEU A 90 -4.18 -13.27 6.25
N PRO A 91 -4.82 -12.76 7.32
CA PRO A 91 -5.51 -11.49 7.31
C PRO A 91 -4.57 -10.36 6.85
N CYS A 92 -5.09 -9.43 6.05
CA CYS A 92 -4.34 -8.38 5.36
C CYS A 92 -3.36 -7.62 6.28
N LEU A 93 -3.69 -7.47 7.56
CA LEU A 93 -2.86 -6.84 8.59
C LEU A 93 -1.49 -7.50 8.80
N LEU A 94 -1.37 -8.83 8.74
CA LEU A 94 -0.08 -9.51 8.91
C LEU A 94 0.84 -9.35 7.68
N LYS A 95 0.26 -9.18 6.48
CA LYS A 95 1.04 -8.90 5.25
C LYS A 95 1.64 -7.49 5.27
N VAL A 96 0.92 -6.52 5.83
CA VAL A 96 1.41 -5.13 5.97
C VAL A 96 2.59 -5.05 6.94
N ALA A 97 2.54 -5.75 8.07
CA ALA A 97 3.65 -5.79 9.04
C ALA A 97 4.93 -6.42 8.46
N TYR A 98 4.81 -7.46 7.63
CA TYR A 98 5.97 -8.11 6.99
C TYR A 98 6.63 -7.22 5.92
N LEU A 99 5.83 -6.50 5.12
CA LEU A 99 6.34 -5.56 4.12
C LEU A 99 7.02 -4.34 4.75
N MET A 100 6.55 -3.87 5.93
CA MET A 100 7.24 -2.83 6.69
C MET A 100 8.61 -3.30 7.19
N HIS A 101 8.70 -4.53 7.72
CA HIS A 101 10.00 -5.13 8.10
C HIS A 101 10.97 -5.30 6.92
N LEU A 102 10.46 -5.58 5.72
CA LEU A 102 11.29 -5.69 4.51
C LEU A 102 11.76 -4.32 4.00
N ALA A 103 10.94 -3.28 4.16
CA ALA A 103 11.27 -1.91 3.79
C ALA A 103 12.35 -1.31 4.70
N ASP A 104 12.38 -1.67 5.99
CA ASP A 104 13.43 -1.24 6.92
C ASP A 104 14.79 -1.90 6.64
N GLY A 105 14.80 -3.06 5.97
CA GLY A 105 16.02 -3.76 5.53
C GLY A 105 16.60 -3.29 4.19
N MET A 106 15.82 -2.57 3.39
CA MET A 106 16.27 -1.97 2.12
C MET A 106 16.52 -0.48 2.32
N THR A 107 17.71 -0.16 2.81
CA THR A 107 18.21 1.22 2.89
C THR A 107 18.22 1.84 1.49
N ILE A 108 17.26 2.74 1.24
CA ILE A 108 17.29 3.75 0.18
C ILE A 108 17.10 5.12 0.83
#